data_AF-A0A7R7EK84-F1
#
_entry.id   AF-A0A7R7EK84-F1
#
_cell.length_a   1.000
_cell.length_b   1.000
_cell.length_c   1.000
_cell.angle_alpha   90.00
_cell.angle_beta   90.00
_cell.angle_gamma   90.00
#
_symmetry.space_group_name_H-M   'P 1'
#
loop_
_entity.id
_entity.type
_entity.pdbx_description
1 polymer ?
#
loop_
_entity_poly.entity_id
_entity_poly.type
_entity_poly.pdbx_seq_one_letter_code
_entity_poly.pdbx_strand_id
1 'polypeptide(L)'
;MSIVNETIVLDFYLKEIDEDNISFLKGKDYFKSNVKESIINLRSAQNLSEKIEISKALWKLLFESAMSYIDPDKRGYDELFHYFDEYVEFEELIFASDSFYRDHTFHCLWVYFLGEYVMKSKEYGFLFKNVYKNENMFKSILEVFKKTGINEKVEKLDYALREILKTELYQDSIYCISALTHDLGYPLKKINKINKSIRTILPYFSINNFNEFNFQYDNIQKSNIDSFIEILTDDITVNARSKDNSNDFGEIMSKVLKLENDNLIGINEEGIKNLNKDEISKLENSSEVIVKLKKSRSKYISYCNDFEEYQHGIMSAFLLTRVLKAFTNSRFTYGNKSDIDIYDIDFADASAKMKILTSITSHTNSNYRIDDLANNEAILTFIDELEEFSRISRANQNRQYVAEFCRTDLSEEDGVFNIDFIFDNEELDNLDPERAFKGRCKRFLTLFHITELSENLKLRLRCIGKLSYDSNVYTLEIARKFAKITINGEEKNIPQYLKGRQFYSRDEYANL
;
A
#
# COMPACT_ATOMS: atom_id res chain seq x y z
N MET A 1 -18.84 -13.67 8.78
CA MET A 1 -19.54 -12.45 8.35
C MET A 1 -19.28 -11.39 9.41
N SER A 2 -18.27 -10.56 9.17
CA SER A 2 -17.94 -9.41 10.00
C SER A 2 -18.08 -8.18 9.12
N ILE A 3 -19.26 -7.54 9.16
CA ILE A 3 -19.48 -6.24 8.52
C ILE A 3 -18.41 -5.30 9.08
N VAL A 4 -17.50 -4.81 8.24
CA VAL A 4 -16.42 -3.93 8.66
C VAL A 4 -16.93 -2.49 8.69
N ASN A 5 -16.64 -1.78 9.77
CA ASN A 5 -17.02 -0.38 9.96
C ASN A 5 -15.99 0.34 10.83
N GLU A 6 -16.18 1.65 11.02
CA GLU A 6 -15.32 2.52 11.83
C GLU A 6 -15.06 1.92 13.23
N THR A 7 -16.11 1.44 13.92
CA THR A 7 -15.97 0.93 15.29
C THR A 7 -15.10 -0.33 15.35
N ILE A 8 -15.28 -1.25 14.40
CA ILE A 8 -14.54 -2.52 14.40
C ILE A 8 -13.04 -2.28 14.17
N VAL A 9 -12.68 -1.44 13.20
CA VAL A 9 -11.26 -1.20 12.90
C VAL A 9 -10.57 -0.40 14.00
N LEU A 10 -11.28 0.55 14.64
CA LEU A 10 -10.74 1.30 15.79
C LEU A 10 -10.59 0.42 17.04
N ASP A 11 -11.60 -0.39 17.37
CA ASP A 11 -11.55 -1.27 18.55
C ASP A 11 -10.49 -2.36 18.36
N PHE A 12 -10.32 -2.86 17.13
CA PHE A 12 -9.20 -3.75 16.79
C PHE A 12 -7.87 -3.06 17.05
N TYR A 13 -7.67 -1.85 16.52
CA TYR A 13 -6.40 -1.14 16.68
C TYR A 13 -6.10 -0.80 18.14
N LEU A 14 -7.10 -0.40 18.94
CA LEU A 14 -6.93 -0.18 20.39
C LEU A 14 -6.39 -1.44 21.09
N LYS A 15 -6.93 -2.60 20.74
CA LYS A 15 -6.46 -3.89 21.27
C LYS A 15 -5.02 -4.19 20.85
N GLU A 16 -4.66 -3.94 19.59
CA GLU A 16 -3.27 -4.13 19.11
C GLU A 16 -2.28 -3.19 19.84
N ILE A 17 -2.70 -1.97 20.20
CA ILE A 17 -1.89 -1.08 21.04
C ILE A 17 -1.74 -1.63 22.47
N ASP A 18 -2.81 -2.17 23.07
CA ASP A 18 -2.79 -2.79 24.40
C ASP A 18 -1.86 -4.02 24.45
N GLU A 19 -1.84 -4.81 23.38
CA GLU A 19 -1.01 -6.01 23.24
C GLU A 19 0.44 -5.72 22.81
N ASP A 20 0.82 -4.45 22.61
CA ASP A 20 2.15 -4.03 22.13
C ASP A 20 2.52 -4.58 20.74
N ASN A 21 1.50 -4.79 19.89
CA ASN A 21 1.64 -5.31 18.52
C ASN A 21 1.85 -4.22 17.46
N ILE A 22 1.88 -2.93 17.86
CA ILE A 22 2.20 -1.79 16.99
C ILE A 22 3.64 -1.35 17.26
N SER A 23 4.55 -1.72 16.34
CA SER A 23 6.00 -1.64 16.54
C SER A 23 6.49 -0.25 16.91
N PHE A 24 5.98 0.79 16.23
CA PHE A 24 6.44 2.17 16.43
C PHE A 24 5.86 2.86 17.67
N LEU A 25 4.87 2.26 18.35
CA LEU A 25 4.32 2.73 19.63
C LEU A 25 4.89 2.00 20.84
N LYS A 26 5.54 0.86 20.63
CA LYS A 26 6.10 0.04 21.71
C LYS A 26 7.14 0.81 22.53
N GLY A 27 6.94 0.86 23.84
CA GLY A 27 7.81 1.61 24.76
C GLY A 27 7.72 3.14 24.66
N LYS A 28 6.77 3.69 23.89
CA LYS A 28 6.54 5.14 23.76
C LYS A 28 5.24 5.57 24.44
N ASP A 29 5.23 5.60 25.77
CA ASP A 29 4.02 5.82 26.58
C ASP A 29 3.26 7.11 26.24
N TYR A 30 3.99 8.19 25.90
CA TYR A 30 3.39 9.44 25.44
C TYR A 30 2.55 9.22 24.16
N PHE A 31 3.13 8.69 23.10
CA PHE A 31 2.40 8.46 21.84
C PHE A 31 1.29 7.43 22.04
N LYS A 32 1.56 6.35 22.78
CA LYS A 32 0.58 5.31 23.08
C LYS A 32 -0.67 5.89 23.73
N SER A 33 -0.51 6.73 24.76
CA SER A 33 -1.64 7.29 25.51
C SER A 33 -2.44 8.29 24.66
N ASN A 34 -1.77 9.19 23.95
CA ASN A 34 -2.43 10.22 23.13
C ASN A 34 -3.13 9.64 21.88
N VAL A 35 -2.55 8.61 21.26
CA VAL A 35 -3.21 7.89 20.14
C VAL A 35 -4.47 7.19 20.63
N LYS A 36 -4.40 6.48 21.78
CA LYS A 36 -5.59 5.83 22.36
C LYS A 36 -6.69 6.82 22.70
N GLU A 37 -6.34 7.91 23.38
CA GLU A 37 -7.27 8.98 23.73
C GLU A 37 -7.92 9.57 22.47
N SER A 38 -7.13 9.85 21.43
CA SER A 38 -7.66 10.39 20.16
C SER A 38 -8.61 9.42 19.47
N ILE A 39 -8.33 8.10 19.50
CA ILE A 39 -9.23 7.09 18.94
C ILE A 39 -10.53 6.99 19.74
N ILE A 40 -10.46 7.02 21.08
CA ILE A 40 -11.64 7.00 21.94
C ILE A 40 -12.51 8.25 21.66
N ASN A 41 -11.88 9.41 21.55
CA ASN A 41 -12.56 10.66 21.22
C ASN A 41 -13.21 10.57 19.83
N LEU A 42 -12.48 10.09 18.81
CA LEU A 42 -12.98 9.92 17.44
C LEU A 42 -14.20 9.01 17.39
N ARG A 43 -14.18 7.91 18.16
CA ARG A 43 -15.30 6.97 18.28
C ARG A 43 -16.53 7.61 18.93
N SER A 44 -16.33 8.55 19.87
CA SER A 44 -17.42 9.22 20.59
C SER A 44 -17.96 10.48 19.90
N ALA A 45 -17.24 11.01 18.92
CA ALA A 45 -17.55 12.28 18.26
C ALA A 45 -18.89 12.20 17.50
N GLN A 46 -19.75 13.20 17.74
CA GLN A 46 -21.14 13.18 17.24
C GLN A 46 -21.32 13.97 15.94
N ASN A 47 -20.41 14.89 15.65
CA ASN A 47 -20.51 15.76 14.47
C ASN A 47 -19.23 15.72 13.63
N LEU A 48 -19.38 16.07 12.35
CA LEU A 48 -18.29 15.97 11.36
C LEU A 48 -17.11 16.90 11.68
N SER A 49 -17.38 18.12 12.15
CA SER A 49 -16.32 19.09 12.46
C SER A 49 -15.43 18.61 13.61
N GLU A 50 -16.02 18.07 14.67
CA GLU A 50 -15.30 17.45 15.77
C GLU A 50 -14.48 16.24 15.30
N LYS A 51 -15.08 15.36 14.47
CA LYS A 51 -14.35 14.24 13.87
C LYS A 51 -13.12 14.73 13.09
N ILE A 52 -13.24 15.79 12.28
CA ILE A 52 -12.15 16.31 11.45
C ILE A 52 -10.98 16.77 12.34
N GLU A 53 -11.25 17.56 13.38
CA GLU A 53 -10.20 18.06 14.26
C GLU A 53 -9.49 16.95 15.05
N ILE A 54 -10.25 15.96 15.53
CA ILE A 54 -9.66 14.78 16.19
C ILE A 54 -8.81 13.98 15.19
N SER A 55 -9.31 13.76 13.98
CA SER A 55 -8.58 13.07 12.92
C SER A 55 -7.31 13.79 12.53
N LYS A 56 -7.32 15.13 12.45
CA LYS A 56 -6.11 15.93 12.21
C LYS A 56 -5.04 15.70 13.28
N ALA A 57 -5.44 15.75 14.56
CA ALA A 57 -4.53 15.52 15.67
C ALA A 57 -3.98 14.08 15.66
N LEU A 58 -4.86 13.09 15.44
CA LEU A 58 -4.50 11.68 15.38
C LEU A 58 -3.55 11.38 14.21
N TRP A 59 -3.80 11.96 13.04
CA TRP A 59 -2.93 11.84 11.86
C TRP A 59 -1.51 12.32 12.19
N LYS A 60 -1.37 13.50 12.80
CA LYS A 60 -0.06 14.08 13.16
C LYS A 60 0.66 13.22 14.20
N LEU A 61 -0.04 12.71 15.21
CA LEU A 61 0.52 11.83 16.23
C LEU A 61 1.02 10.50 15.65
N LEU A 62 0.23 9.87 14.80
CA LEU A 62 0.59 8.61 14.14
C LEU A 62 1.78 8.84 13.20
N PHE A 63 1.72 9.86 12.35
CA PHE A 63 2.81 10.21 11.44
C PHE A 63 4.12 10.48 12.20
N GLU A 64 4.09 11.33 13.23
CA GLU A 64 5.29 11.67 14.00
C GLU A 64 5.90 10.42 14.63
N SER A 65 5.06 9.59 15.27
CA SER A 65 5.53 8.39 15.96
C SER A 65 6.11 7.34 15.00
N ALA A 66 5.44 7.11 13.86
CA ALA A 66 5.83 6.17 12.84
C ALA A 66 7.11 6.60 12.11
N MET A 67 7.18 7.87 11.68
CA MET A 67 8.33 8.39 10.93
C MET A 67 9.56 8.52 11.83
N SER A 68 9.40 8.96 13.09
CA SER A 68 10.50 9.02 14.07
C SER A 68 11.03 7.64 14.49
N TYR A 69 10.27 6.58 14.22
CA TYR A 69 10.72 5.20 14.44
C TYR A 69 11.64 4.71 13.31
N ILE A 70 11.45 5.22 12.09
CA ILE A 70 12.31 4.93 10.93
C ILE A 70 13.55 5.83 10.98
N ASP A 71 13.36 7.15 11.07
CA ASP A 71 14.43 8.15 11.04
C ASP A 71 14.22 9.22 12.13
N PRO A 72 15.22 9.49 13.00
CA PRO A 72 15.12 10.52 14.03
C PRO A 72 15.11 11.98 13.50
N ASP A 73 15.41 12.25 12.22
CA ASP A 73 15.42 13.59 11.63
C ASP A 73 14.01 14.14 11.42
N LYS A 74 13.51 14.88 12.42
CA LYS A 74 12.19 15.51 12.41
C LYS A 74 12.09 16.81 11.60
N ARG A 75 13.18 17.29 10.99
CA ARG A 75 13.14 18.57 10.27
C ARG A 75 12.19 18.47 9.08
N GLY A 76 11.30 19.45 8.96
CA GLY A 76 10.23 19.49 7.97
C GLY A 76 8.86 19.03 8.48
N TYR A 77 8.76 18.47 9.70
CA TYR A 77 7.47 18.04 10.24
C TYR A 77 6.51 19.22 10.41
N ASP A 78 6.98 20.35 10.94
CA ASP A 78 6.15 21.55 11.10
C ASP A 78 5.59 22.05 9.76
N GLU A 79 6.41 22.02 8.70
CA GLU A 79 6.00 22.41 7.34
C GLU A 79 4.98 21.41 6.76
N LEU A 80 5.19 20.10 6.96
CA LEU A 80 4.22 19.09 6.53
C LEU A 80 2.90 19.20 7.28
N PHE A 81 2.95 19.45 8.59
CA PHE A 81 1.75 19.58 9.42
C PHE A 81 0.99 20.85 9.09
N HIS A 82 1.69 21.95 8.82
CA HIS A 82 1.06 23.17 8.33
C HIS A 82 0.44 22.94 6.95
N TYR A 83 1.14 22.28 6.01
CA TYR A 83 0.57 21.89 4.73
C TYR A 83 -0.70 21.04 4.92
N PHE A 84 -0.67 20.08 5.84
CA PHE A 84 -1.82 19.22 6.10
C PHE A 84 -3.00 20.00 6.66
N ASP A 85 -2.77 21.02 7.51
CA ASP A 85 -3.83 21.91 7.96
C ASP A 85 -4.46 22.68 6.77
N GLU A 86 -3.64 23.26 5.88
CA GLU A 86 -4.10 23.93 4.66
C GLU A 86 -4.82 22.98 3.69
N TYR A 87 -4.37 21.73 3.62
CA TYR A 87 -4.99 20.67 2.82
C TYR A 87 -6.41 20.37 3.31
N VAL A 88 -6.61 20.27 4.62
CA VAL A 88 -7.94 20.03 5.20
C VAL A 88 -8.87 21.22 4.96
N GLU A 89 -8.36 22.45 5.03
CA GLU A 89 -9.15 23.63 4.65
C GLU A 89 -9.50 23.61 3.14
N PHE A 90 -8.58 23.19 2.28
CA PHE A 90 -8.82 23.05 0.85
C PHE A 90 -9.83 21.94 0.51
N GLU A 91 -9.92 20.88 1.31
CA GLU A 91 -10.92 19.81 1.16
C GLU A 91 -12.36 20.37 1.19
N GLU A 92 -12.63 21.46 1.92
CA GLU A 92 -13.96 22.11 1.90
C GLU A 92 -14.32 22.66 0.51
N LEU A 93 -13.34 23.17 -0.24
CA LEU A 93 -13.53 23.62 -1.63
C LEU A 93 -13.76 22.43 -2.57
N ILE A 94 -13.03 21.33 -2.37
CA ILE A 94 -13.20 20.10 -3.16
C ILE A 94 -14.59 19.52 -2.93
N PHE A 95 -15.02 19.46 -1.67
CA PHE A 95 -16.35 19.04 -1.24
C PHE A 95 -17.45 19.81 -1.97
N ALA A 96 -17.26 21.12 -2.19
CA ALA A 96 -18.20 21.93 -2.96
C ALA A 96 -18.30 21.52 -4.45
N SER A 97 -17.27 20.89 -5.00
CA SER A 97 -17.12 20.64 -6.44
C SER A 97 -17.48 19.22 -6.90
N ASP A 98 -17.65 18.24 -6.00
CA ASP A 98 -17.90 16.83 -6.33
C ASP A 98 -19.22 16.27 -5.79
N SER A 99 -19.97 15.57 -6.64
CA SER A 99 -21.23 14.91 -6.26
C SER A 99 -20.99 13.57 -5.56
N PHE A 100 -19.89 12.91 -5.86
CA PHE A 100 -19.40 11.72 -5.15
C PHE A 100 -18.11 12.09 -4.44
N TYR A 101 -18.26 12.80 -3.34
CA TYR A 101 -17.16 13.20 -2.48
C TYR A 101 -16.73 12.05 -1.56
N ARG A 102 -15.47 12.05 -1.19
CA ARG A 102 -14.89 11.27 -0.09
C ARG A 102 -13.95 12.25 0.60
N ASP A 103 -14.04 12.35 1.92
CA ASP A 103 -13.14 13.21 2.68
C ASP A 103 -11.79 12.52 2.79
N HIS A 104 -10.77 13.13 2.19
CA HIS A 104 -9.46 12.51 2.07
C HIS A 104 -8.65 12.59 3.40
N THR A 105 -9.07 13.46 4.33
CA THR A 105 -8.54 13.52 5.71
C THR A 105 -8.93 12.27 6.48
N PHE A 106 -10.20 11.86 6.37
CA PHE A 106 -10.69 10.65 7.03
C PHE A 106 -10.24 9.40 6.31
N HIS A 107 -10.35 9.41 4.99
CA HIS A 107 -10.06 8.26 4.15
C HIS A 107 -8.66 7.68 4.42
N CYS A 108 -7.63 8.52 4.50
CA CYS A 108 -6.27 8.03 4.76
C CYS A 108 -6.12 7.33 6.12
N LEU A 109 -6.84 7.79 7.16
CA LEU A 109 -6.91 7.10 8.45
C LEU A 109 -7.69 5.78 8.35
N TRP A 110 -8.78 5.74 7.59
CA TRP A 110 -9.56 4.52 7.41
C TRP A 110 -8.83 3.47 6.61
N VAL A 111 -8.10 3.87 5.56
CA VAL A 111 -7.17 2.98 4.84
C VAL A 111 -6.15 2.42 5.81
N TYR A 112 -5.57 3.24 6.68
CA TYR A 112 -4.64 2.76 7.70
C TYR A 112 -5.26 1.73 8.65
N PHE A 113 -6.37 2.07 9.32
CA PHE A 113 -6.99 1.16 10.30
C PHE A 113 -7.58 -0.10 9.66
N LEU A 114 -8.14 0.00 8.45
CA LEU A 114 -8.63 -1.14 7.69
C LEU A 114 -7.47 -2.07 7.32
N GLY A 115 -6.33 -1.53 6.90
CA GLY A 115 -5.15 -2.34 6.59
C GLY A 115 -4.60 -3.04 7.81
N GLU A 116 -4.49 -2.36 8.95
CA GLU A 116 -4.09 -2.97 10.22
C GLU A 116 -5.04 -4.13 10.58
N TYR A 117 -6.35 -3.93 10.46
CA TYR A 117 -7.36 -4.96 10.68
C TYR A 117 -7.17 -6.14 9.73
N VAL A 118 -7.06 -5.91 8.42
CA VAL A 118 -6.96 -6.99 7.43
C VAL A 118 -5.63 -7.75 7.54
N MET A 119 -4.51 -7.05 7.70
CA MET A 119 -3.18 -7.66 7.76
C MET A 119 -2.93 -8.46 9.04
N LYS A 120 -3.39 -7.98 10.20
CA LYS A 120 -3.13 -8.62 11.49
C LYS A 120 -4.24 -9.59 11.93
N SER A 121 -5.40 -9.57 11.29
CA SER A 121 -6.46 -10.55 11.56
C SER A 121 -6.08 -11.95 11.07
N LYS A 122 -6.13 -12.93 12.00
CA LYS A 122 -5.81 -14.34 11.70
C LYS A 122 -6.65 -14.91 10.56
N GLU A 123 -7.90 -14.47 10.43
CA GLU A 123 -8.83 -14.88 9.36
C GLU A 123 -8.27 -14.61 7.96
N TYR A 124 -7.54 -13.50 7.78
CA TYR A 124 -7.04 -13.06 6.47
C TYR A 124 -5.55 -13.30 6.27
N GLY A 125 -4.87 -13.91 7.25
CA GLY A 125 -3.42 -14.18 7.20
C GLY A 125 -2.99 -15.03 5.99
N PHE A 126 -3.91 -15.74 5.34
CA PHE A 126 -3.62 -16.50 4.11
C PHE A 126 -3.23 -15.60 2.93
N LEU A 127 -3.71 -14.36 2.88
CA LEU A 127 -3.39 -13.38 1.84
C LEU A 127 -1.91 -12.95 1.89
N PHE A 128 -1.30 -13.00 3.08
CA PHE A 128 0.03 -12.45 3.34
C PHE A 128 1.10 -13.52 3.56
N LYS A 129 0.83 -14.79 3.20
CA LYS A 129 1.76 -15.93 3.41
C LYS A 129 3.16 -15.69 2.85
N ASN A 130 3.26 -15.07 1.68
CA ASN A 130 4.55 -14.84 1.03
C ASN A 130 5.39 -13.77 1.75
N VAL A 131 4.76 -12.83 2.47
CA VAL A 131 5.46 -11.90 3.37
C VAL A 131 6.16 -12.69 4.48
N TYR A 132 5.42 -13.53 5.19
CA TYR A 132 5.94 -14.32 6.31
C TYR A 132 6.97 -15.38 5.90
N LYS A 133 6.86 -15.92 4.68
CA LYS A 133 7.81 -16.93 4.16
C LYS A 133 9.24 -16.39 4.06
N ASN A 134 9.40 -15.16 3.56
CA ASN A 134 10.72 -14.53 3.39
C ASN A 134 11.38 -14.22 4.74
N GLU A 135 10.61 -13.69 5.71
CA GLU A 135 11.11 -13.37 7.04
C GLU A 135 11.61 -14.62 7.78
N ASN A 136 10.81 -15.70 7.78
CA ASN A 136 11.18 -16.98 8.40
C ASN A 136 12.42 -17.59 7.75
N MET A 137 12.57 -17.40 6.43
CA MET A 137 13.77 -17.83 5.70
C MET A 137 15.00 -17.14 6.27
N PHE A 138 15.07 -15.81 6.25
CA PHE A 138 16.25 -15.08 6.72
C PHE A 138 16.58 -15.36 8.20
N LYS A 139 15.57 -15.48 9.07
CA LYS A 139 15.76 -15.87 10.47
C LYS A 139 16.40 -17.26 10.60
N SER A 140 15.93 -18.23 9.82
CA SER A 140 16.47 -19.59 9.82
C SER A 140 17.91 -19.64 9.31
N ILE A 141 18.25 -18.84 8.28
CA ILE A 141 19.63 -18.73 7.78
C ILE A 141 20.57 -18.22 8.88
N LEU A 142 20.20 -17.14 9.58
CA LEU A 142 20.98 -16.59 10.68
C LEU A 142 21.13 -17.59 11.84
N GLU A 143 20.10 -18.39 12.12
CA GLU A 143 20.19 -19.45 13.13
C GLU A 143 21.17 -20.56 12.71
N VAL A 144 21.16 -20.96 11.44
CA VAL A 144 22.15 -21.90 10.89
C VAL A 144 23.56 -21.36 11.10
N PHE A 145 23.83 -20.11 10.72
CA PHE A 145 25.17 -19.52 10.89
C PHE A 145 25.62 -19.53 12.35
N LYS A 146 24.70 -19.22 13.27
CA LYS A 146 24.97 -19.25 14.71
C LYS A 146 25.27 -20.66 15.22
N LYS A 147 24.54 -21.68 14.76
CA LYS A 147 24.73 -23.07 15.20
C LYS A 147 25.97 -23.72 14.60
N THR A 148 26.39 -23.32 13.39
CA THR A 148 27.63 -23.81 12.76
C THR A 148 28.87 -23.03 13.18
N GLY A 149 28.69 -21.85 13.78
CA GLY A 149 29.80 -21.00 14.25
C GLY A 149 30.51 -20.23 13.14
N ILE A 150 29.88 -20.08 11.98
CA ILE A 150 30.50 -19.42 10.81
C ILE A 150 30.26 -17.91 10.73
N ASN A 151 29.48 -17.32 11.65
CA ASN A 151 29.05 -15.91 11.63
C ASN A 151 30.18 -14.94 11.28
N GLU A 152 31.35 -15.08 11.92
CA GLU A 152 32.51 -14.19 11.71
C GLU A 152 33.10 -14.33 10.29
N LYS A 153 33.00 -15.52 9.68
CA LYS A 153 33.52 -15.77 8.32
C LYS A 153 32.57 -15.31 7.23
N VAL A 154 31.27 -15.20 7.53
CA VAL A 154 30.23 -14.69 6.62
C VAL A 154 29.68 -13.33 7.08
N GLU A 155 30.51 -12.52 7.77
CA GLU A 155 30.10 -11.27 8.43
C GLU A 155 29.29 -10.33 7.53
N LYS A 156 29.73 -10.08 6.29
CA LYS A 156 28.99 -9.21 5.35
C LYS A 156 27.58 -9.75 5.03
N LEU A 157 27.43 -11.06 4.90
CA LEU A 157 26.15 -11.71 4.63
C LEU A 157 25.25 -11.72 5.87
N ASP A 158 25.81 -12.04 7.04
CA ASP A 158 25.11 -11.94 8.32
C ASP A 158 24.60 -10.50 8.56
N TYR A 159 25.43 -9.49 8.33
CA TYR A 159 25.04 -8.07 8.42
C TYR A 159 23.92 -7.73 7.43
N ALA A 160 24.06 -8.08 6.16
CA ALA A 160 23.05 -7.78 5.15
C ALA A 160 21.69 -8.43 5.46
N LEU A 161 21.68 -9.69 5.92
CA LEU A 161 20.46 -10.38 6.35
C LEU A 161 19.82 -9.72 7.57
N ARG A 162 20.63 -9.23 8.53
CA ARG A 162 20.12 -8.48 9.69
C ARG A 162 19.49 -7.16 9.28
N GLU A 163 20.09 -6.42 8.36
CA GLU A 163 19.51 -5.16 7.86
C GLU A 163 18.21 -5.40 7.07
N ILE A 164 18.12 -6.49 6.30
CA ILE A 164 16.85 -6.90 5.66
C ILE A 164 15.79 -7.19 6.72
N LEU A 165 16.10 -7.99 7.75
CA LEU A 165 15.18 -8.27 8.85
C LEU A 165 14.82 -7.02 9.67
N LYS A 166 15.75 -6.07 9.82
CA LYS A 166 15.48 -4.79 10.47
C LYS A 166 14.48 -3.96 9.68
N THR A 167 14.47 -4.06 8.35
CA THR A 167 13.42 -3.45 7.50
C THR A 167 12.03 -4.02 7.81
N GLU A 168 11.95 -5.29 8.25
CA GLU A 168 10.68 -5.88 8.69
C GLU A 168 10.15 -5.28 10.00
N LEU A 169 11.04 -4.76 10.86
CA LEU A 169 10.62 -4.02 12.06
C LEU A 169 9.92 -2.70 11.70
N TYR A 170 10.19 -2.14 10.52
CA TYR A 170 9.60 -0.89 10.05
C TYR A 170 8.29 -1.06 9.29
N GLN A 171 7.77 -2.29 9.06
CA GLN A 171 6.57 -2.48 8.23
C GLN A 171 5.34 -1.72 8.76
N ASP A 172 5.08 -1.76 10.07
CA ASP A 172 3.98 -1.00 10.68
C ASP A 172 4.12 0.51 10.40
N SER A 173 5.35 1.06 10.49
CA SER A 173 5.62 2.47 10.18
C SER A 173 5.48 2.78 8.69
N ILE A 174 6.03 1.92 7.82
CA ILE A 174 5.98 2.07 6.37
C ILE A 174 4.51 2.11 5.93
N TYR A 175 3.70 1.17 6.40
CA TYR A 175 2.29 1.12 6.08
C TYR A 175 1.54 2.33 6.65
N CYS A 176 1.75 2.67 7.93
CA CYS A 176 1.15 3.85 8.55
C CYS A 176 1.44 5.12 7.75
N ILE A 177 2.70 5.41 7.44
CA ILE A 177 3.07 6.64 6.73
C ILE A 177 2.50 6.62 5.32
N SER A 178 2.59 5.49 4.62
CA SER A 178 2.07 5.36 3.25
C SER A 178 0.56 5.60 3.21
N ALA A 179 -0.19 4.95 4.09
CA ALA A 179 -1.64 5.11 4.19
C ALA A 179 -2.04 6.54 4.56
N LEU A 180 -1.37 7.16 5.54
CA LEU A 180 -1.67 8.53 5.95
C LEU A 180 -1.37 9.58 4.88
N THR A 181 -0.41 9.33 4.00
CA THR A 181 0.11 10.36 3.09
C THR A 181 -0.20 10.14 1.61
N HIS A 182 -0.83 9.02 1.24
CA HIS A 182 -1.02 8.65 -0.18
C HIS A 182 -1.79 9.69 -0.99
N ASP A 183 -2.71 10.42 -0.35
CA ASP A 183 -3.63 11.38 -0.96
C ASP A 183 -3.26 12.86 -0.78
N LEU A 184 -2.10 13.18 -0.21
CA LEU A 184 -1.70 14.58 -0.01
C LEU A 184 -1.62 15.36 -1.34
N GLY A 185 -1.24 14.73 -2.45
CA GLY A 185 -1.16 15.33 -3.78
C GLY A 185 -2.51 15.58 -4.47
N TYR A 186 -3.63 15.19 -3.85
CA TYR A 186 -4.97 15.30 -4.41
C TYR A 186 -5.43 16.70 -4.85
N PRO A 187 -5.06 17.81 -4.16
CA PRO A 187 -5.47 19.16 -4.55
C PRO A 187 -5.06 19.51 -5.97
N LEU A 188 -3.87 19.11 -6.40
CA LEU A 188 -3.35 19.39 -7.75
C LEU A 188 -4.22 18.76 -8.83
N LYS A 189 -4.72 17.54 -8.59
CA LYS A 189 -5.64 16.85 -9.51
C LYS A 189 -6.98 17.56 -9.64
N LYS A 190 -7.44 18.27 -8.59
CA LYS A 190 -8.76 18.95 -8.56
C LYS A 190 -8.77 20.35 -9.18
N ILE A 191 -7.61 20.98 -9.36
CA ILE A 191 -7.50 22.31 -10.00
C ILE A 191 -8.25 22.36 -11.34
N ASN A 192 -8.09 21.34 -12.19
CA ASN A 192 -8.76 21.28 -13.50
C ASN A 192 -10.30 21.29 -13.38
N LYS A 193 -10.85 20.66 -12.34
CA LYS A 193 -12.29 20.65 -12.09
C LYS A 193 -12.78 22.03 -11.63
N ILE A 194 -12.01 22.69 -10.77
CA ILE A 194 -12.31 24.07 -10.32
C ILE A 194 -12.29 25.04 -11.51
N ASN A 195 -11.24 24.98 -12.34
CA ASN A 195 -11.15 25.76 -13.58
C ASN A 195 -12.37 25.52 -14.49
N LYS A 196 -12.79 24.26 -14.65
CA LYS A 196 -13.99 23.92 -15.43
C LYS A 196 -15.26 24.55 -14.85
N SER A 197 -15.46 24.50 -13.53
CA SER A 197 -16.61 25.11 -12.86
C SER A 197 -16.66 26.63 -13.09
N ILE A 198 -15.51 27.32 -12.93
CA ILE A 198 -15.39 28.76 -13.20
C ILE A 198 -15.69 29.06 -14.68
N ARG A 199 -15.11 28.27 -15.60
CA ARG A 199 -15.33 28.41 -17.05
C ARG A 199 -16.80 28.32 -17.45
N THR A 200 -17.60 27.51 -16.75
CA THR A 200 -19.02 27.34 -17.07
C THR A 200 -19.91 28.50 -16.62
N ILE A 201 -19.53 29.23 -15.55
CA ILE A 201 -20.38 30.27 -14.98
C ILE A 201 -20.08 31.67 -15.54
N LEU A 202 -18.81 31.99 -15.82
CA LEU A 202 -18.38 33.31 -16.27
C LEU A 202 -19.07 33.82 -17.56
N PRO A 203 -19.40 32.99 -18.57
CA PRO A 203 -20.08 33.45 -19.78
C PRO A 203 -21.47 34.05 -19.51
N TYR A 204 -22.17 33.63 -18.45
CA TYR A 204 -23.46 34.21 -18.07
C TYR A 204 -23.34 35.67 -17.58
N PHE A 205 -22.14 36.09 -17.20
CA PHE A 205 -21.80 37.47 -16.86
C PHE A 205 -21.12 38.22 -18.00
N SER A 206 -21.17 37.69 -19.23
CA SER A 206 -20.47 38.23 -20.41
C SER A 206 -18.94 38.30 -20.26
N ILE A 207 -18.36 37.52 -19.34
CA ILE A 207 -16.91 37.40 -19.16
C ILE A 207 -16.43 36.21 -19.98
N ASN A 208 -15.90 36.49 -21.17
CA ASN A 208 -15.45 35.47 -22.12
C ASN A 208 -13.92 35.28 -22.16
N ASN A 209 -13.17 36.23 -21.61
CA ASN A 209 -11.71 36.21 -21.57
C ASN A 209 -11.25 36.18 -20.10
N PHE A 210 -10.74 35.03 -19.67
CA PHE A 210 -10.12 34.87 -18.36
C PHE A 210 -8.97 33.87 -18.46
N ASN A 211 -7.97 34.01 -17.59
CA ASN A 211 -6.88 33.05 -17.50
C ASN A 211 -7.26 31.97 -16.50
N GLU A 212 -7.04 30.71 -16.86
CA GLU A 212 -7.18 29.60 -15.93
C GLU A 212 -5.99 29.55 -14.97
N PHE A 213 -6.22 28.98 -13.79
CA PHE A 213 -5.12 28.68 -12.90
C PHE A 213 -4.29 27.54 -13.50
N ASN A 214 -3.05 27.83 -13.85
CA ASN A 214 -2.09 26.86 -14.37
C ASN A 214 -0.72 27.16 -13.75
N PHE A 215 0.11 26.13 -13.59
CA PHE A 215 1.46 26.24 -13.06
C PHE A 215 2.44 25.45 -13.93
N GLN A 216 3.69 25.88 -13.93
CA GLN A 216 4.78 25.20 -14.61
C GLN A 216 5.99 25.16 -13.68
N TYR A 217 6.69 24.02 -13.68
CA TYR A 217 7.95 23.89 -12.97
C TYR A 217 9.08 24.60 -13.73
N ASP A 218 9.91 25.34 -12.98
CA ASP A 218 11.11 25.97 -13.54
C ASP A 218 12.20 24.94 -13.88
N ASN A 219 13.28 25.40 -14.52
CA ASN A 219 14.35 24.49 -14.98
C ASN A 219 15.15 23.85 -13.82
N ILE A 220 15.25 24.49 -12.66
CA ILE A 220 15.94 23.92 -11.49
C ILE A 220 15.07 22.82 -10.88
N GLN A 221 13.76 23.08 -10.80
CA GLN A 221 12.77 22.11 -10.34
C GLN A 221 12.76 20.85 -11.22
N LYS A 222 12.94 20.98 -12.55
CA LYS A 222 13.07 19.82 -13.45
C LYS A 222 14.22 18.88 -13.07
N SER A 223 15.41 19.41 -12.78
CA SER A 223 16.55 18.58 -12.36
C SER A 223 16.28 17.83 -11.05
N ASN A 224 15.54 18.45 -10.13
CA ASN A 224 15.14 17.81 -8.88
C ASN A 224 14.06 16.74 -9.10
N ILE A 225 13.12 16.99 -10.02
CA ILE A 225 12.09 16.02 -10.41
C ILE A 225 12.72 14.80 -11.07
N ASP A 226 13.68 14.98 -11.99
CA ASP A 226 14.39 13.88 -12.62
C ASP A 226 15.08 13.01 -11.55
N SER A 227 15.82 13.64 -10.63
CA SER A 227 16.51 12.95 -9.53
C SER A 227 15.53 12.20 -8.61
N PHE A 228 14.37 12.79 -8.32
CA PHE A 228 13.28 12.16 -7.56
C PHE A 228 12.73 10.91 -8.27
N ILE A 229 12.46 10.99 -9.58
CA ILE A 229 11.98 9.85 -10.37
C ILE A 229 13.07 8.77 -10.45
N GLU A 230 14.35 9.15 -10.53
CA GLU A 230 15.45 8.17 -10.48
C GLU A 230 15.43 7.38 -9.17
N ILE A 231 15.34 8.06 -8.02
CA ILE A 231 15.30 7.42 -6.70
C ILE A 231 14.10 6.47 -6.58
N LEU A 232 12.92 6.89 -7.04
CA LEU A 232 11.71 6.07 -7.05
C LEU A 232 11.81 4.77 -7.88
N THR A 233 12.74 4.72 -8.82
CA THR A 233 12.81 3.65 -9.84
C THR A 233 14.04 2.76 -9.67
N ASP A 234 14.97 3.16 -8.81
CA ASP A 234 16.08 2.36 -8.35
C ASP A 234 15.57 1.36 -7.30
N ASP A 235 15.89 0.07 -7.45
CA ASP A 235 15.63 -1.00 -6.49
C ASP A 235 16.98 -1.45 -5.89
N ILE A 236 17.12 -1.41 -4.57
CA ILE A 236 18.33 -1.90 -3.88
C ILE A 236 18.28 -3.43 -3.83
N THR A 237 19.20 -4.09 -4.52
CA THR A 237 19.29 -5.55 -4.55
C THR A 237 20.54 -6.04 -3.84
N VAL A 238 20.35 -6.94 -2.87
CA VAL A 238 21.44 -7.63 -2.17
C VAL A 238 21.55 -9.03 -2.77
N ASN A 239 22.71 -9.38 -3.31
CA ASN A 239 22.97 -10.72 -3.83
C ASN A 239 24.13 -11.33 -3.06
N ALA A 240 23.95 -12.54 -2.56
CA ALA A 240 25.03 -13.38 -2.06
C ALA A 240 25.52 -14.29 -3.18
N ARG A 241 26.84 -14.42 -3.34
CA ARG A 241 27.47 -15.34 -4.28
C ARG A 241 28.58 -16.12 -3.59
N SER A 242 28.81 -17.35 -4.07
CA SER A 242 30.04 -18.05 -3.75
C SER A 242 31.18 -17.52 -4.61
N LYS A 243 32.38 -17.45 -4.04
CA LYS A 243 33.59 -16.96 -4.73
C LYS A 243 33.95 -17.77 -5.99
N ASP A 244 33.45 -19.00 -6.09
CA ASP A 244 33.65 -19.94 -7.19
C ASP A 244 32.43 -20.08 -8.13
N ASN A 245 31.36 -19.29 -7.92
CA ASN A 245 30.08 -19.37 -8.65
C ASN A 245 29.41 -20.77 -8.65
N SER A 246 29.72 -21.62 -7.67
CA SER A 246 29.00 -22.88 -7.45
C SER A 246 27.61 -22.62 -6.82
N ASN A 247 26.65 -23.52 -7.05
CA ASN A 247 25.33 -23.45 -6.43
C ASN A 247 25.29 -24.12 -5.05
N ASP A 248 26.45 -24.29 -4.41
CA ASP A 248 26.64 -25.10 -3.20
C ASP A 248 25.83 -24.57 -2.01
N PHE A 249 25.65 -23.25 -1.92
CA PHE A 249 24.87 -22.63 -0.84
C PHE A 249 23.43 -23.15 -0.84
N GLY A 250 22.75 -23.15 -1.99
CA GLY A 250 21.36 -23.61 -2.07
C GLY A 250 21.20 -25.09 -1.69
N GLU A 251 22.13 -25.94 -2.16
CA GLU A 251 22.14 -27.37 -1.84
C GLU A 251 22.33 -27.63 -0.34
N ILE A 252 23.27 -26.92 0.29
CA ILE A 252 23.53 -27.07 1.73
C ILE A 252 22.34 -26.55 2.53
N MET A 253 21.76 -25.41 2.13
CA MET A 253 20.58 -24.85 2.79
C MET A 253 19.38 -25.81 2.72
N SER A 254 19.20 -26.55 1.62
CA SER A 254 18.14 -27.57 1.53
C SER A 254 18.26 -28.71 2.56
N LYS A 255 19.48 -29.00 3.07
CA LYS A 255 19.73 -30.03 4.09
C LYS A 255 19.46 -29.54 5.52
N VAL A 256 19.70 -28.25 5.77
CA VAL A 256 19.62 -27.64 7.11
C VAL A 256 18.33 -26.86 7.35
N LEU A 257 17.55 -26.59 6.31
CA LEU A 257 16.22 -26.00 6.43
C LEU A 257 15.15 -27.10 6.45
N LYS A 258 14.15 -26.94 7.30
CA LYS A 258 13.02 -27.88 7.43
C LYS A 258 11.82 -27.34 6.65
N LEU A 259 11.42 -28.07 5.61
CA LEU A 259 10.28 -27.73 4.75
C LEU A 259 9.14 -28.72 4.97
N GLU A 260 7.90 -28.22 5.02
CA GLU A 260 6.67 -29.02 4.99
C GLU A 260 5.69 -28.39 3.99
N ASN A 261 5.29 -29.12 2.96
CA ASN A 261 4.46 -28.61 1.85
C ASN A 261 4.99 -27.28 1.27
N ASP A 262 6.30 -27.21 0.98
CA ASP A 262 7.01 -26.01 0.49
C ASP A 262 7.00 -24.79 1.42
N ASN A 263 6.58 -24.97 2.67
CA ASN A 263 6.66 -23.95 3.72
C ASN A 263 7.82 -24.24 4.64
N LEU A 264 8.61 -23.19 4.91
CA LEU A 264 9.68 -23.26 5.89
C LEU A 264 9.10 -23.25 7.29
N ILE A 265 9.28 -24.36 8.01
CA ILE A 265 8.80 -24.55 9.38
C ILE A 265 9.92 -24.47 10.42
N GLY A 266 11.16 -24.24 9.99
CA GLY A 266 12.31 -24.02 10.86
C GLY A 266 13.59 -24.62 10.30
N ILE A 267 14.50 -24.99 11.20
CA ILE A 267 15.79 -25.61 10.85
C ILE A 267 15.81 -27.10 11.18
N ASN A 268 16.59 -27.86 10.41
CA ASN A 268 16.87 -29.27 10.62
C ASN A 268 18.15 -29.42 11.47
N GLU A 269 18.01 -29.58 12.79
CA GLU A 269 19.15 -29.71 13.70
C GLU A 269 20.04 -30.92 13.41
N GLU A 270 19.46 -32.03 12.97
CA GLU A 270 20.22 -33.22 12.58
C GLU A 270 21.00 -32.98 11.29
N GLY A 271 20.37 -32.28 10.32
CA GLY A 271 21.02 -31.81 9.11
C GLY A 271 22.24 -30.93 9.40
N ILE A 272 22.12 -29.99 10.35
CA ILE A 272 23.23 -29.12 10.78
C ILE A 272 24.36 -29.94 11.40
N LYS A 273 24.04 -30.89 12.29
CA LYS A 273 25.05 -31.76 12.93
C LYS A 273 25.78 -32.67 11.94
N ASN A 274 25.10 -33.06 10.87
CA ASN A 274 25.64 -33.95 9.84
C ASN A 274 26.42 -33.21 8.75
N LEU A 275 26.51 -31.88 8.79
CA LEU A 275 27.34 -31.12 7.86
C LEU A 275 28.81 -31.52 8.02
N ASN A 276 29.43 -31.90 6.91
CA ASN A 276 30.85 -32.22 6.88
C ASN A 276 31.70 -30.93 6.76
N LYS A 277 33.02 -31.07 6.96
CA LYS A 277 33.96 -29.94 6.92
C LYS A 277 34.02 -29.25 5.55
N ASP A 278 33.80 -29.99 4.45
CA ASP A 278 33.78 -29.42 3.09
C ASP A 278 32.54 -28.55 2.89
N GLU A 279 31.37 -29.00 3.35
CA GLU A 279 30.12 -28.24 3.31
C GLU A 279 30.20 -26.97 4.15
N ILE A 280 30.79 -27.05 5.36
CA ILE A 280 31.01 -25.86 6.19
C ILE A 280 31.97 -24.89 5.47
N SER A 281 33.06 -25.38 4.88
CA SER A 281 33.99 -24.56 4.10
C SER A 281 33.32 -23.89 2.89
N LYS A 282 32.38 -24.58 2.22
CA LYS A 282 31.59 -24.01 1.12
C LYS A 282 30.66 -22.89 1.60
N LEU A 283 30.01 -23.05 2.74
CA LEU A 283 29.24 -21.97 3.36
C LEU A 283 30.13 -20.76 3.72
N GLU A 284 31.33 -21.00 4.25
CA GLU A 284 32.29 -19.92 4.54
C GLU A 284 32.71 -19.17 3.26
N ASN A 285 32.79 -19.87 2.12
CA ASN A 285 33.13 -19.27 0.82
C ASN A 285 31.95 -18.55 0.13
N SER A 286 30.73 -18.66 0.67
CA SER A 286 29.53 -17.96 0.18
C SER A 286 29.36 -16.52 0.70
N SER A 287 30.48 -15.90 1.06
CA SER A 287 30.53 -14.61 1.76
C SER A 287 30.52 -13.37 0.85
N GLU A 288 30.51 -13.52 -0.47
CA GLU A 288 30.55 -12.36 -1.37
C GLU A 288 29.15 -11.75 -1.47
N VAL A 289 28.96 -10.63 -0.79
CA VAL A 289 27.74 -9.83 -0.85
C VAL A 289 27.97 -8.67 -1.79
N ILE A 290 27.12 -8.57 -2.82
CA ILE A 290 27.15 -7.46 -3.76
C ILE A 290 25.81 -6.74 -3.68
N VAL A 291 25.85 -5.46 -3.31
CA VAL A 291 24.68 -4.58 -3.34
C VAL A 291 24.69 -3.80 -4.65
N LYS A 292 23.55 -3.78 -5.34
CA LYS A 292 23.39 -3.07 -6.62
C LYS A 292 22.07 -2.32 -6.67
N LEU A 293 22.10 -1.14 -7.28
CA LEU A 293 20.88 -0.44 -7.71
C LEU A 293 20.47 -0.94 -9.10
N LYS A 294 19.27 -1.51 -9.19
CA LYS A 294 18.65 -1.88 -10.46
C LYS A 294 17.58 -0.87 -10.82
N LYS A 295 17.60 -0.35 -12.05
CA LYS A 295 16.58 0.59 -12.53
C LYS A 295 15.56 -0.10 -13.40
N SER A 296 14.27 0.04 -13.09
CA SER A 296 13.19 -0.41 -13.98
C SER A 296 12.83 0.67 -14.99
N ARG A 297 13.16 0.45 -16.27
CA ARG A 297 12.88 1.42 -17.34
C ARG A 297 11.38 1.65 -17.54
N SER A 298 10.57 0.59 -17.41
CA SER A 298 9.12 0.68 -17.54
C SER A 298 8.50 1.49 -16.40
N LYS A 299 8.93 1.26 -15.14
CA LYS A 299 8.51 2.09 -14.00
C LYS A 299 8.88 3.55 -14.21
N TYR A 300 10.11 3.81 -14.67
CA TYR A 300 10.59 5.18 -14.93
C TYR A 300 9.70 5.94 -15.91
N ILE A 301 9.41 5.36 -17.08
CA ILE A 301 8.55 6.03 -18.07
C ILE A 301 7.14 6.24 -17.51
N SER A 302 6.61 5.25 -16.80
CA SER A 302 5.29 5.37 -16.19
C SER A 302 5.22 6.48 -15.14
N TYR A 303 6.25 6.63 -14.31
CA TYR A 303 6.29 7.69 -13.30
C TYR A 303 6.50 9.06 -13.92
N CYS A 304 7.25 9.18 -15.03
CA CYS A 304 7.28 10.42 -15.80
C CYS A 304 5.87 10.82 -16.27
N ASN A 305 5.12 9.89 -16.85
CA ASN A 305 3.76 10.17 -17.32
C ASN A 305 2.83 10.56 -16.16
N ASP A 306 2.87 9.82 -15.04
CA ASP A 306 2.07 10.13 -13.86
C ASP A 306 2.40 11.53 -13.31
N PHE A 307 3.68 11.93 -13.35
CA PHE A 307 4.12 13.24 -12.90
C PHE A 307 3.57 14.35 -13.83
N GLU A 308 3.65 14.16 -15.15
CA GLU A 308 3.12 15.08 -16.15
C GLU A 308 1.59 15.24 -16.04
N GLU A 309 0.88 14.17 -15.69
CA GLU A 309 -0.57 14.16 -15.49
C GLU A 309 -1.01 14.64 -14.10
N TYR A 310 -0.06 14.96 -13.22
CA TYR A 310 -0.32 15.32 -11.83
C TYR A 310 -1.15 14.26 -11.08
N GLN A 311 -0.84 12.97 -11.31
CA GLN A 311 -1.46 11.90 -10.53
C GLN A 311 -1.12 12.10 -9.05
N HIS A 312 -2.14 11.98 -8.19
CA HIS A 312 -2.01 12.42 -6.80
C HIS A 312 -0.99 11.60 -6.02
N GLY A 313 -0.85 10.29 -6.28
CA GLY A 313 0.14 9.48 -5.59
C GLY A 313 1.58 9.97 -5.82
N ILE A 314 2.00 10.16 -7.06
CA ILE A 314 3.37 10.67 -7.31
C ILE A 314 3.57 12.11 -6.79
N MET A 315 2.52 12.94 -6.80
CA MET A 315 2.57 14.28 -6.23
C MET A 315 2.69 14.24 -4.70
N SER A 316 2.00 13.31 -4.02
CA SER A 316 2.15 13.06 -2.58
C SER A 316 3.60 12.65 -2.24
N ALA A 317 4.16 11.68 -2.97
CA ALA A 317 5.54 11.26 -2.77
C ALA A 317 6.54 12.41 -3.02
N PHE A 318 6.29 13.23 -4.05
CA PHE A 318 7.12 14.41 -4.34
C PHE A 318 7.05 15.45 -3.22
N LEU A 319 5.87 15.71 -2.66
CA LEU A 319 5.70 16.60 -1.50
C LEU A 319 6.53 16.12 -0.31
N LEU A 320 6.45 14.83 0.03
CA LEU A 320 7.21 14.27 1.15
C LEU A 320 8.71 14.46 0.97
N THR A 321 9.25 14.14 -0.21
CA THR A 321 10.69 14.30 -0.49
C THR A 321 11.14 15.76 -0.46
N ARG A 322 10.25 16.69 -0.81
CA ARG A 322 10.53 18.12 -0.76
C ARG A 322 10.57 18.69 0.65
N VAL A 323 9.61 18.29 1.48
CA VAL A 323 9.37 18.91 2.80
C VAL A 323 10.21 18.24 3.88
N LEU A 324 10.31 16.92 3.87
CA LEU A 324 10.89 16.16 4.96
C LEU A 324 12.38 15.89 4.74
N LYS A 325 13.19 16.25 5.74
CA LYS A 325 14.63 16.04 5.67
C LYS A 325 15.06 14.58 5.77
N ALA A 326 14.25 13.73 6.41
CA ALA A 326 14.48 12.29 6.43
C ALA A 326 14.61 11.68 5.01
N PHE A 327 13.88 12.18 4.01
CA PHE A 327 13.97 11.67 2.64
C PHE A 327 15.13 12.25 1.82
N THR A 328 15.74 13.36 2.26
CA THR A 328 16.83 14.04 1.53
C THR A 328 18.19 13.87 2.19
N ASN A 329 18.23 13.59 3.49
CA ASN A 329 19.46 13.33 4.25
C ASN A 329 19.69 11.83 4.45
N SER A 330 19.46 11.01 3.42
CA SER A 330 19.73 9.57 3.50
C SER A 330 21.23 9.29 3.60
N ARG A 331 21.63 8.41 4.53
CA ARG A 331 22.99 7.84 4.57
C ARG A 331 23.12 6.77 3.49
N PHE A 332 23.22 7.23 2.25
CA PHE A 332 23.33 6.40 1.07
C PHE A 332 24.42 6.98 0.18
N THR A 333 25.60 6.36 0.18
CA THR A 333 26.73 6.79 -0.65
C THR A 333 27.19 5.67 -1.56
N TYR A 334 27.50 5.99 -2.81
CA TYR A 334 28.03 5.02 -3.76
C TYR A 334 28.93 5.69 -4.80
N GLY A 335 30.02 5.01 -5.19
CA GLY A 335 30.81 5.36 -6.36
C GLY A 335 30.36 4.62 -7.62
N ASN A 336 29.87 3.38 -7.47
CA ASN A 336 29.43 2.52 -8.56
C ASN A 336 28.09 1.87 -8.20
N LYS A 337 27.03 2.12 -8.99
CA LYS A 337 25.68 1.55 -8.79
C LYS A 337 25.64 0.01 -8.81
N SER A 338 26.66 -0.64 -9.40
CA SER A 338 26.72 -2.11 -9.53
C SER A 338 27.59 -2.79 -8.47
N ASP A 339 28.17 -2.04 -7.55
CA ASP A 339 29.08 -2.54 -6.52
C ASP A 339 29.12 -1.56 -5.34
N ILE A 340 28.06 -1.58 -4.53
CA ILE A 340 27.94 -0.73 -3.35
C ILE A 340 28.30 -1.57 -2.12
N ASP A 341 29.14 -1.04 -1.23
CA ASP A 341 29.38 -1.71 0.05
C ASP A 341 28.13 -1.55 0.93
N ILE A 342 27.67 -2.65 1.51
CA ILE A 342 26.48 -2.65 2.38
C ILE A 342 26.67 -1.75 3.61
N TYR A 343 27.92 -1.51 4.02
CA TYR A 343 28.27 -0.62 5.14
C TYR A 343 28.17 0.87 4.79
N ASP A 344 28.15 1.23 3.51
CA ASP A 344 28.00 2.62 3.04
C ASP A 344 26.53 3.05 2.91
N ILE A 345 25.60 2.16 3.29
CA ILE A 345 24.16 2.39 3.25
C ILE A 345 23.56 2.03 4.61
N ASP A 346 22.71 2.90 5.16
CA ASP A 346 21.72 2.48 6.16
C ASP A 346 20.57 1.77 5.44
N PHE A 347 20.77 0.48 5.16
CA PHE A 347 19.90 -0.27 4.23
C PHE A 347 18.45 -0.31 4.72
N ALA A 348 18.22 -0.54 6.00
CA ALA A 348 16.87 -0.62 6.54
C ALA A 348 16.13 0.72 6.45
N ASP A 349 16.80 1.82 6.79
CA ASP A 349 16.27 3.18 6.68
C ASP A 349 15.97 3.57 5.22
N ALA A 350 16.95 3.40 4.33
CA ALA A 350 16.81 3.71 2.91
C ALA A 350 15.69 2.88 2.27
N SER A 351 15.66 1.58 2.54
CA SER A 351 14.63 0.67 2.01
C SER A 351 13.24 1.04 2.52
N ALA A 352 13.09 1.41 3.80
CA ALA A 352 11.80 1.81 4.35
C ALA A 352 11.27 3.09 3.67
N LYS A 353 12.13 4.11 3.50
CA LYS A 353 11.77 5.35 2.81
C LYS A 353 11.40 5.11 1.35
N MET A 354 12.18 4.29 0.64
CA MET A 354 11.86 3.93 -0.74
C MET A 354 10.51 3.20 -0.83
N LYS A 355 10.26 2.21 0.03
CA LYS A 355 8.97 1.50 0.13
C LYS A 355 7.80 2.46 0.38
N ILE A 356 7.96 3.47 1.25
CA ILE A 356 6.92 4.50 1.47
C ILE A 356 6.61 5.24 0.16
N LEU A 357 7.64 5.79 -0.48
CA LEU A 357 7.46 6.60 -1.68
C LEU A 357 6.92 5.78 -2.87
N THR A 358 7.38 4.54 -3.05
CA THR A 358 6.92 3.66 -4.13
C THR A 358 5.50 3.16 -3.89
N SER A 359 5.10 2.89 -2.63
CA SER A 359 3.71 2.53 -2.29
C SER A 359 2.75 3.65 -2.64
N ILE A 360 3.07 4.86 -2.17
CA ILE A 360 2.30 6.07 -2.47
C ILE A 360 2.31 6.37 -3.97
N THR A 361 3.40 6.16 -4.70
CA THR A 361 3.40 6.42 -6.15
C THR A 361 2.56 5.38 -6.91
N SER A 362 2.68 4.10 -6.54
CA SER A 362 2.10 2.99 -7.29
C SER A 362 0.58 2.88 -7.18
N HIS A 363 -0.04 3.31 -6.08
CA HIS A 363 -1.49 3.14 -5.90
C HIS A 363 -2.34 3.87 -6.95
N THR A 364 -1.85 4.99 -7.47
CA THR A 364 -2.48 5.72 -8.59
C THR A 364 -1.94 5.36 -9.97
N ASN A 365 -0.83 4.63 -10.03
CA ASN A 365 -0.14 4.36 -11.28
C ASN A 365 -0.97 3.42 -12.17
N SER A 366 -1.27 3.85 -13.38
CA SER A 366 -2.13 3.08 -14.30
C SER A 366 -1.47 1.81 -14.84
N ASN A 367 -0.14 1.71 -14.79
CA ASN A 367 0.65 0.56 -15.21
C ASN A 367 1.00 -0.40 -14.06
N TYR A 368 0.75 -0.02 -12.80
CA TYR A 368 0.97 -0.90 -11.67
C TYR A 368 -0.01 -2.08 -11.72
N ARG A 369 0.49 -3.27 -11.41
CA ARG A 369 -0.25 -4.52 -11.43
C ARG A 369 0.10 -5.34 -10.20
N ILE A 370 -0.92 -5.87 -9.52
CA ILE A 370 -0.80 -6.76 -8.36
C ILE A 370 -0.77 -8.20 -8.86
N ASP A 371 0.35 -8.88 -8.66
CA ASP A 371 0.50 -10.33 -8.81
C ASP A 371 0.34 -11.07 -7.47
N ASP A 372 0.66 -10.42 -6.36
CA ASP A 372 0.50 -10.94 -5.00
C ASP A 372 0.39 -9.82 -3.96
N LEU A 373 -0.09 -10.13 -2.76
CA LEU A 373 -0.13 -9.19 -1.62
C LEU A 373 1.12 -9.31 -0.73
N ALA A 374 2.30 -9.35 -1.37
CA ALA A 374 3.59 -9.54 -0.70
C ALA A 374 4.41 -8.26 -0.47
N ASN A 375 3.95 -7.12 -1.00
CA ASN A 375 4.67 -5.85 -0.92
C ASN A 375 3.74 -4.69 -0.53
N ASN A 376 4.32 -3.61 -0.02
CA ASN A 376 3.57 -2.47 0.51
C ASN A 376 2.78 -1.73 -0.57
N GLU A 377 3.27 -1.71 -1.82
CA GLU A 377 2.56 -1.14 -2.96
C GLU A 377 1.23 -1.86 -3.19
N ALA A 378 1.25 -3.20 -3.21
CA ALA A 378 0.08 -4.03 -3.45
C ALA A 378 -0.92 -3.92 -2.30
N ILE A 379 -0.41 -3.96 -1.07
CA ILE A 379 -1.22 -3.86 0.15
C ILE A 379 -1.94 -2.51 0.20
N LEU A 380 -1.20 -1.39 0.07
CA LEU A 380 -1.81 -0.05 0.11
C LEU A 380 -2.88 0.08 -0.97
N THR A 381 -2.54 -0.28 -2.21
CA THR A 381 -3.48 -0.17 -3.34
C THR A 381 -4.70 -1.05 -3.14
N PHE A 382 -4.53 -2.26 -2.63
CA PHE A 382 -5.64 -3.17 -2.39
C PHE A 382 -6.58 -2.65 -1.30
N ILE A 383 -6.02 -2.21 -0.15
CA ILE A 383 -6.83 -1.72 0.97
C ILE A 383 -7.56 -0.41 0.62
N ASP A 384 -6.94 0.49 -0.13
CA ASP A 384 -7.61 1.70 -0.66
C ASP A 384 -8.87 1.34 -1.48
N GLU A 385 -8.79 0.30 -2.32
CA GLU A 385 -9.93 -0.17 -3.10
C GLU A 385 -11.04 -0.87 -2.28
N LEU A 386 -10.72 -1.34 -1.06
CA LEU A 386 -11.68 -1.95 -0.13
C LEU A 386 -12.40 -0.91 0.74
N GLU A 387 -11.76 0.21 1.02
CA GLU A 387 -12.27 1.24 1.93
C GLU A 387 -13.49 1.94 1.30
N GLU A 388 -14.69 1.67 1.81
CA GLU A 388 -15.92 2.26 1.28
C GLU A 388 -16.89 2.73 2.38
N PHE A 389 -16.74 2.20 3.61
CA PHE A 389 -17.64 2.51 4.72
C PHE A 389 -17.49 3.95 5.22
N SER A 390 -16.40 4.65 4.88
CA SER A 390 -16.24 6.08 5.21
C SER A 390 -16.70 7.04 4.11
N ARG A 391 -17.16 6.55 2.95
CA ARG A 391 -17.62 7.44 1.87
C ARG A 391 -18.85 8.23 2.31
N ILE A 392 -18.74 9.55 2.20
CA ILE A 392 -19.83 10.50 2.44
C ILE A 392 -20.29 11.06 1.10
N SER A 393 -21.49 10.70 0.64
CA SER A 393 -22.03 11.26 -0.61
C SER A 393 -22.85 12.53 -0.35
N ARG A 394 -22.72 13.50 -1.25
CA ARG A 394 -23.73 14.53 -1.46
C ARG A 394 -24.74 13.94 -2.44
N ALA A 395 -25.73 13.21 -1.94
CA ALA A 395 -26.82 12.72 -2.77
C ALA A 395 -27.34 13.88 -3.63
N ASN A 396 -27.42 13.66 -4.94
CA ASN A 396 -27.27 14.64 -6.03
C ASN A 396 -28.33 15.77 -6.05
N GLN A 397 -29.22 15.87 -5.06
CA GLN A 397 -30.37 16.76 -5.09
C GLN A 397 -30.60 17.61 -3.82
N ASN A 398 -30.06 17.25 -2.64
CA ASN A 398 -30.50 17.92 -1.39
C ASN A 398 -29.43 18.61 -0.53
N ARG A 399 -28.15 18.66 -0.94
CA ARG A 399 -27.04 19.19 -0.09
C ARG A 399 -27.02 18.58 1.32
N GLN A 400 -27.54 17.37 1.47
CA GLN A 400 -27.58 16.63 2.73
C GLN A 400 -26.48 15.57 2.73
N TYR A 401 -25.90 15.37 3.91
CA TYR A 401 -24.90 14.33 4.18
C TYR A 401 -25.59 12.98 4.17
N VAL A 402 -25.02 12.00 3.49
CA VAL A 402 -25.35 10.62 3.75
C VAL A 402 -24.08 9.86 4.06
N ALA A 403 -24.04 9.32 5.27
CA ALA A 403 -23.00 8.41 5.72
C ALA A 403 -23.19 7.06 5.02
N GLU A 404 -22.09 6.49 4.54
CA GLU A 404 -22.00 5.11 4.04
C GLU A 404 -22.77 4.87 2.73
N PHE A 405 -22.04 4.99 1.60
CA PHE A 405 -22.57 4.69 0.27
C PHE A 405 -22.98 3.22 0.10
N CYS A 406 -22.22 2.32 0.70
CA CYS A 406 -22.51 0.89 0.83
C CYS A 406 -21.78 0.34 2.05
N ARG A 407 -22.29 -0.73 2.64
CA ARG A 407 -21.62 -1.44 3.72
C ARG A 407 -20.59 -2.40 3.13
N THR A 408 -19.46 -2.58 3.81
CA THR A 408 -18.43 -3.56 3.41
C THR A 408 -18.47 -4.76 4.36
N ASP A 409 -18.60 -5.98 3.83
CA ASP A 409 -18.39 -7.22 4.58
C ASP A 409 -17.21 -7.98 3.96
N LEU A 410 -16.32 -8.45 4.83
CA LEU A 410 -15.13 -9.22 4.46
C LEU A 410 -15.24 -10.60 5.10
N SER A 411 -14.90 -11.64 4.33
CA SER A 411 -14.87 -13.01 4.84
C SER A 411 -13.93 -13.91 4.06
N GLU A 412 -13.50 -15.00 4.67
CA GLU A 412 -12.80 -16.10 4.02
C GLU A 412 -13.73 -17.30 3.86
N GLU A 413 -13.82 -17.84 2.64
CA GLU A 413 -14.55 -19.08 2.35
C GLU A 413 -13.75 -19.93 1.35
N ASP A 414 -13.38 -21.16 1.72
CA ASP A 414 -12.68 -22.14 0.87
C ASP A 414 -11.38 -21.62 0.21
N GLY A 415 -10.61 -20.80 0.93
CA GLY A 415 -9.39 -20.16 0.47
C GLY A 415 -9.63 -19.00 -0.50
N VAL A 416 -10.85 -18.45 -0.54
CA VAL A 416 -11.24 -17.29 -1.33
C VAL A 416 -11.55 -16.13 -0.40
N PHE A 417 -10.94 -14.96 -0.66
CA PHE A 417 -11.26 -13.72 0.03
C PHE A 417 -12.51 -13.09 -0.60
N ASN A 418 -13.59 -13.04 0.16
CA ASN A 418 -14.85 -12.45 -0.27
C ASN A 418 -14.91 -10.99 0.18
N ILE A 419 -15.27 -10.12 -0.75
CA ILE A 419 -15.44 -8.68 -0.55
C ILE A 419 -16.84 -8.31 -0.99
N ASP A 420 -17.71 -7.97 -0.04
CA ASP A 420 -19.11 -7.67 -0.30
C ASP A 420 -19.40 -6.21 -0.07
N PHE A 421 -19.76 -5.51 -1.14
CA PHE A 421 -20.34 -4.17 -1.09
C PHE A 421 -21.86 -4.29 -1.10
N ILE A 422 -22.49 -4.05 0.04
CA ILE A 422 -23.92 -4.22 0.27
C ILE A 422 -24.61 -2.86 0.15
N PHE A 423 -25.54 -2.75 -0.81
CA PHE A 423 -26.33 -1.56 -1.08
C PHE A 423 -27.73 -1.74 -0.51
N ASP A 424 -27.97 -1.21 0.68
CA ASP A 424 -29.25 -1.36 1.40
C ASP A 424 -29.80 -0.05 1.98
N ASN A 425 -29.26 1.08 1.55
CA ASN A 425 -29.69 2.41 1.98
C ASN A 425 -30.73 3.01 1.01
N GLU A 426 -32.02 2.81 1.29
CA GLU A 426 -33.14 3.36 0.51
C GLU A 426 -33.29 4.88 0.63
N GLU A 427 -32.59 5.54 1.55
CA GLU A 427 -32.62 7.01 1.69
C GLU A 427 -31.77 7.70 0.60
N LEU A 428 -30.94 6.94 -0.13
CA LEU A 428 -30.09 7.44 -1.19
C LEU A 428 -30.73 7.29 -2.57
N ASP A 429 -31.14 8.41 -3.15
CA ASP A 429 -31.58 8.44 -4.54
C ASP A 429 -30.44 8.06 -5.50
N ASN A 430 -30.73 7.16 -6.45
CA ASN A 430 -29.84 6.72 -7.53
C ASN A 430 -28.64 5.85 -7.11
N LEU A 431 -28.73 5.08 -6.02
CA LEU A 431 -27.79 3.98 -5.84
C LEU A 431 -27.92 2.99 -7.00
N ASP A 432 -26.81 2.66 -7.63
CA ASP A 432 -26.75 1.78 -8.80
C ASP A 432 -25.66 0.72 -8.55
N PRO A 433 -26.03 -0.42 -7.91
CA PRO A 433 -25.11 -1.51 -7.62
C PRO A 433 -24.43 -2.05 -8.89
N GLU A 434 -25.16 -2.12 -10.02
CA GLU A 434 -24.60 -2.59 -11.29
C GLU A 434 -23.50 -1.65 -11.81
N ARG A 435 -23.74 -0.35 -11.77
CA ARG A 435 -22.75 0.64 -12.21
C ARG A 435 -21.52 0.62 -11.32
N ALA A 436 -21.69 0.54 -10.00
CA ALA A 436 -20.60 0.38 -9.05
C ALA A 436 -19.80 -0.88 -9.37
N PHE A 437 -20.48 -2.01 -9.56
CA PHE A 437 -19.88 -3.29 -9.93
C PHE A 437 -19.10 -3.22 -11.24
N LYS A 438 -19.63 -2.59 -12.29
CA LYS A 438 -18.92 -2.40 -13.56
C LYS A 438 -17.65 -1.56 -13.39
N GLY A 439 -17.71 -0.52 -12.55
CA GLY A 439 -16.55 0.30 -12.20
C GLY A 439 -15.46 -0.54 -11.52
N ARG A 440 -15.82 -1.29 -10.47
CA ARG A 440 -14.91 -2.18 -9.75
C ARG A 440 -14.35 -3.29 -10.62
N CYS A 441 -15.18 -3.91 -11.47
CA CYS A 441 -14.71 -4.89 -12.46
C CYS A 441 -13.62 -4.32 -13.35
N LYS A 442 -13.83 -3.14 -13.94
CA LYS A 442 -12.83 -2.49 -14.78
C LYS A 442 -11.55 -2.23 -14.00
N ARG A 443 -11.67 -1.73 -12.77
CA ARG A 443 -10.52 -1.45 -11.91
C ARG A 443 -9.75 -2.72 -11.54
N PHE A 444 -10.40 -3.74 -10.98
CA PHE A 444 -9.76 -4.98 -10.53
C PHE A 444 -9.16 -5.78 -11.69
N LEU A 445 -9.85 -5.88 -12.83
CA LEU A 445 -9.30 -6.57 -14.01
C LEU A 445 -8.11 -5.83 -14.62
N THR A 446 -7.99 -4.52 -14.43
CA THR A 446 -6.77 -3.78 -14.76
C THR A 446 -5.74 -3.85 -13.66
N LEU A 447 -6.12 -3.85 -12.39
CA LEU A 447 -5.19 -3.76 -11.27
C LEU A 447 -4.48 -5.09 -11.01
N PHE A 448 -5.16 -6.22 -11.15
CA PHE A 448 -4.56 -7.53 -10.91
C PHE A 448 -3.94 -8.12 -12.17
N HIS A 449 -2.73 -8.66 -12.05
CA HIS A 449 -2.05 -9.36 -13.14
C HIS A 449 -2.57 -10.79 -13.25
N ILE A 450 -3.80 -10.95 -13.76
CA ILE A 450 -4.56 -12.22 -13.75
C ILE A 450 -3.73 -13.42 -14.22
N THR A 451 -2.86 -13.27 -15.22
CA THR A 451 -2.05 -14.35 -15.79
C THR A 451 -0.93 -14.85 -14.87
N GLU A 452 -0.32 -13.96 -14.08
CA GLU A 452 0.78 -14.27 -13.16
C GLU A 452 0.38 -14.14 -11.69
N LEU A 453 -0.92 -14.06 -11.40
CA LEU A 453 -1.43 -13.97 -10.04
C LEU A 453 -0.94 -15.15 -9.20
N SER A 454 -0.55 -14.89 -7.96
CA SER A 454 -0.21 -15.90 -6.96
C SER A 454 -1.33 -16.92 -6.80
N GLU A 455 -0.99 -18.20 -6.73
CA GLU A 455 -1.96 -19.28 -6.54
C GLU A 455 -2.70 -19.20 -5.18
N ASN A 456 -2.10 -18.49 -4.23
CA ASN A 456 -2.65 -18.23 -2.91
C ASN A 456 -3.65 -17.06 -2.89
N LEU A 457 -3.72 -16.26 -3.97
CA LEU A 457 -4.57 -15.08 -4.04
C LEU A 457 -5.80 -15.36 -4.91
N LYS A 458 -6.93 -15.58 -4.26
CA LYS A 458 -8.24 -15.76 -4.90
C LYS A 458 -9.22 -14.77 -4.31
N LEU A 459 -9.89 -14.02 -5.18
CA LEU A 459 -10.78 -12.94 -4.79
C LEU A 459 -12.18 -13.20 -5.34
N ARG A 460 -13.19 -12.93 -4.51
CA ARG A 460 -14.59 -12.84 -4.92
C ARG A 460 -15.14 -11.48 -4.49
N LEU A 461 -15.29 -10.58 -5.45
CA LEU A 461 -15.88 -9.27 -5.23
C LEU A 461 -17.37 -9.29 -5.60
N ARG A 462 -18.23 -8.89 -4.67
CA ARG A 462 -19.68 -8.82 -4.87
C ARG A 462 -20.19 -7.40 -4.66
N CYS A 463 -21.10 -6.96 -5.51
CA CYS A 463 -21.99 -5.84 -5.24
C CYS A 463 -23.39 -6.41 -5.09
N ILE A 464 -24.00 -6.20 -3.93
CA ILE A 464 -25.26 -6.84 -3.54
C ILE A 464 -26.33 -5.76 -3.43
N GLY A 465 -27.28 -5.77 -4.36
CA GLY A 465 -28.49 -4.95 -4.29
C GLY A 465 -29.44 -5.50 -3.24
N LYS A 466 -29.78 -4.68 -2.25
CA LYS A 466 -30.88 -4.89 -1.30
C LYS A 466 -31.78 -3.64 -1.30
N LEU A 467 -32.08 -3.17 -2.51
CA LEU A 467 -32.90 -2.00 -2.77
C LEU A 467 -34.22 -2.44 -3.39
N SER A 468 -35.27 -1.66 -3.20
CA SER A 468 -36.62 -1.89 -3.72
C SER A 468 -36.66 -2.12 -5.24
N TYR A 469 -35.70 -1.54 -5.97
CA TYR A 469 -35.56 -1.64 -7.41
C TYR A 469 -34.37 -2.51 -7.88
N ASP A 470 -33.53 -3.02 -6.97
CA ASP A 470 -32.40 -3.89 -7.30
C ASP A 470 -32.15 -4.92 -6.18
N SER A 471 -32.43 -6.18 -6.50
CA SER A 471 -32.19 -7.35 -5.64
C SER A 471 -31.11 -8.28 -6.22
N ASN A 472 -30.29 -7.80 -7.15
CA ASN A 472 -29.32 -8.62 -7.86
C ASN A 472 -28.02 -8.77 -7.06
N VAL A 473 -27.35 -9.89 -7.29
CA VAL A 473 -26.00 -10.16 -6.82
C VAL A 473 -25.05 -10.16 -8.02
N TYR A 474 -24.24 -9.11 -8.12
CA TYR A 474 -23.22 -8.97 -9.14
C TYR A 474 -21.89 -9.47 -8.59
N THR A 475 -21.28 -10.47 -9.23
CA THR A 475 -20.08 -11.14 -8.70
C THR A 475 -18.96 -11.17 -9.73
N LEU A 476 -17.76 -10.79 -9.30
CA LEU A 476 -16.49 -10.95 -10.01
C LEU A 476 -15.61 -11.92 -9.22
N GLU A 477 -15.21 -13.02 -9.85
CA GLU A 477 -14.23 -13.94 -9.30
C GLU A 477 -12.91 -13.77 -10.07
N ILE A 478 -11.80 -13.68 -9.33
CA ILE A 478 -10.43 -13.55 -9.86
C ILE A 478 -9.53 -14.59 -9.19
N ALA A 479 -8.76 -15.30 -10.01
CA ALA A 479 -7.66 -16.18 -9.59
C ALA A 479 -6.62 -16.25 -10.73
N ARG A 480 -5.50 -16.94 -10.50
CA ARG A 480 -4.47 -17.15 -11.53
C ARG A 480 -5.09 -17.74 -12.81
N LYS A 481 -4.88 -17.06 -13.95
CA LYS A 481 -5.41 -17.39 -15.28
C LYS A 481 -6.93 -17.56 -15.31
N PHE A 482 -7.66 -16.90 -14.40
CA PHE A 482 -9.10 -17.05 -14.27
C PHE A 482 -9.77 -15.74 -13.85
N ALA A 483 -10.75 -15.31 -14.65
CA ALA A 483 -11.69 -14.27 -14.25
C ALA A 483 -13.09 -14.62 -14.74
N LYS A 484 -14.12 -14.37 -13.92
CA LYS A 484 -15.51 -14.66 -14.26
C LYS A 484 -16.44 -13.60 -13.68
N ILE A 485 -17.37 -13.11 -14.50
CA ILE A 485 -18.47 -12.24 -14.07
C ILE A 485 -19.76 -13.04 -14.08
N THR A 486 -20.53 -12.97 -12.98
CA THR A 486 -21.88 -13.52 -12.90
C THR A 486 -22.88 -12.50 -12.34
N ILE A 487 -24.14 -12.61 -12.76
CA ILE A 487 -25.26 -11.85 -12.21
C ILE A 487 -26.31 -12.86 -11.78
N ASN A 488 -26.62 -12.93 -10.49
CA ASN A 488 -27.50 -13.94 -9.90
C ASN A 488 -27.10 -15.37 -10.27
N GLY A 489 -25.79 -15.63 -10.35
CA GLY A 489 -25.22 -16.93 -10.75
C GLY A 489 -25.14 -17.16 -12.27
N GLU A 490 -25.75 -16.32 -13.10
CA GLU A 490 -25.62 -16.42 -14.56
C GLU A 490 -24.33 -15.76 -15.07
N GLU A 491 -23.50 -16.53 -15.75
CA GLU A 491 -22.25 -16.04 -16.34
C GLU A 491 -22.49 -15.03 -17.48
N LYS A 492 -21.66 -13.98 -17.49
CA LYS A 492 -21.65 -12.95 -18.54
C LYS A 492 -20.29 -12.90 -19.21
N ASN A 493 -20.27 -12.70 -20.53
CA ASN A 493 -19.03 -12.48 -21.29
C ASN A 493 -18.40 -11.13 -20.88
N ILE A 494 -17.20 -11.17 -20.30
CA ILE A 494 -16.53 -10.00 -19.68
C ILE A 494 -16.37 -8.83 -20.67
N PRO A 495 -15.77 -8.99 -21.87
CA PRO A 495 -15.59 -7.87 -22.81
C PRO A 495 -16.91 -7.22 -23.24
N GLN A 496 -17.94 -8.04 -23.53
CA GLN A 496 -19.26 -7.57 -23.93
C GLN A 496 -19.96 -6.84 -22.78
N TYR A 497 -19.90 -7.37 -21.57
CA TYR A 497 -20.56 -6.80 -20.40
C TYR A 497 -19.96 -5.46 -19.98
N LEU A 498 -18.62 -5.36 -19.97
CA LEU A 498 -17.90 -4.14 -19.58
C LEU A 498 -17.78 -3.12 -20.72
N LYS A 499 -18.15 -3.52 -21.95
CA LYS A 499 -18.01 -2.72 -23.18
C LYS A 499 -16.57 -2.20 -23.36
N GLY A 500 -15.58 -3.08 -23.21
CA GLY A 500 -14.16 -2.72 -23.27
C GLY A 500 -13.36 -3.74 -24.08
N ARG A 501 -12.48 -3.25 -24.96
CA ARG A 501 -11.62 -4.09 -25.83
C ARG A 501 -10.33 -4.58 -25.17
N GLN A 502 -10.03 -4.09 -23.97
CA GLN A 502 -8.81 -4.41 -23.23
C GLN A 502 -8.97 -5.60 -22.28
N PHE A 503 -10.19 -6.12 -22.12
CA PHE A 503 -10.48 -7.24 -21.23
C PHE A 503 -10.58 -8.53 -22.04
N TYR A 504 -10.24 -9.63 -21.40
CA TYR A 504 -10.35 -10.97 -21.97
C TYR A 504 -11.62 -11.66 -21.44
N SER A 505 -12.15 -12.60 -22.21
CA SER A 505 -13.13 -13.57 -21.75
C SER A 505 -12.49 -14.57 -20.79
N ARG A 506 -13.32 -15.33 -20.05
CA ARG A 506 -12.84 -16.38 -19.15
C ARG A 506 -11.93 -17.38 -19.87
N ASP A 507 -12.34 -17.83 -21.05
CA ASP A 507 -11.60 -18.83 -21.82
C ASP A 507 -10.29 -18.26 -22.37
N GLU A 508 -10.25 -16.98 -22.74
CA GLU A 508 -9.01 -16.30 -23.14
C GLU A 508 -8.04 -16.20 -21.96
N TYR A 509 -8.50 -15.82 -20.76
CA TYR A 509 -7.65 -15.76 -19.57
C TYR A 509 -7.01 -17.12 -19.23
N ALA A 510 -7.73 -18.22 -19.46
CA ALA A 510 -7.21 -19.57 -19.22
C ALA A 510 -6.11 -19.99 -20.22
N ASN A 511 -6.06 -19.36 -21.40
CA ASN A 511 -5.13 -19.68 -22.49
C ASN A 511 -3.94 -18.71 -22.62
N LEU A 512 -3.95 -17.60 -21.87
CA LEU A 512 -2.78 -16.74 -21.65
C LEU A 512 -1.87 -17.40 -20.61
#